data_AF-A0A955N1D4-F1
#
_entry.id   AF-A0A955N1D4-F1
#
_cell.length_a   1.000
_cell.length_b   1.000
_cell.length_c   1.000
_cell.angle_alpha   90.00
_cell.angle_beta   90.00
_cell.angle_gamma   90.00
#
_symmetry.space_group_name_H-M   'P 1'
#
loop_
_entity.id
_entity.type
_entity.pdbx_description
1 polymer ?
#
loop_
_entity_poly.entity_id
_entity_poly.type
_entity_poly.pdbx_seq_one_letter_code
_entity_poly.pdbx_strand_id
1 'polypeptide(L)'
;MLTLLKQARAFGLGIVLATQNPVDLDYKGLSNTGTWFIGRLQTERDKMRVMEGLEGAAASQAGFDRQKVEQTLAGLGNRVFLMNNVHEDAPVLFSTRWVLSYLSGPLSLDQIKRLAAQQDQSKPTEEMGQSEGKPSTPHEDTLSNTRPILPSQIEERFLPQRIVTEPNEKIAYRPALLGVGTLHYANSRAGVDEWRKVPLLAPLSGDIPTNPWTESVPFPGDTDNLFSEPDDGIGFGDLPAEAQNAKAHDKWKKMLSTHLYKECPLVLWKSKQPSLVSQPKETEEEFQGRLRQALREERDLAMEKLRDQYATKSSRIEDRIQSAQARVAKEESQYQNQRLQTAISFGSTLMGALFGRKLTSRTNIGKAATAIRGIGRTADQRGDIERAEEKVETLQADLRELEQQLQTELLEIRREFEESELEYESQEIRTKKTDLTIDRYYLVW
;
A
#
# COMPACT_ATOMS: atom_id res chain seq x y z
N MET A 1 -28.51 -0.21 9.19
CA MET A 1 -27.55 -1.31 9.46
C MET A 1 -28.21 -2.54 10.09
N LEU A 2 -28.88 -2.41 11.25
CA LEU A 2 -29.48 -3.57 11.95
C LEU A 2 -30.50 -4.35 11.09
N THR A 3 -31.31 -3.67 10.28
CA THR A 3 -32.25 -4.31 9.34
C THR A 3 -31.52 -5.21 8.33
N LEU A 4 -30.39 -4.74 7.80
CA LEU A 4 -29.56 -5.50 6.86
C LEU A 4 -28.97 -6.74 7.58
N LEU A 5 -28.42 -6.58 8.78
CA LEU A 5 -27.88 -7.71 9.55
C LEU A 5 -28.93 -8.78 9.89
N LYS A 6 -30.20 -8.41 10.03
CA LYS A 6 -31.29 -9.36 10.32
C LYS A 6 -31.86 -10.06 9.09
N GLN A 7 -31.94 -9.37 7.96
CA GLN A 7 -32.76 -9.83 6.81
C GLN A 7 -31.94 -10.19 5.56
N ALA A 8 -30.72 -9.65 5.40
CA ALA A 8 -29.94 -9.76 4.17
C ALA A 8 -29.66 -11.21 3.72
N ARG A 9 -29.51 -12.14 4.68
CA ARG A 9 -29.30 -13.58 4.39
C ARG A 9 -30.40 -14.18 3.50
N ALA A 10 -31.66 -13.82 3.73
CA ALA A 10 -32.79 -14.35 2.95
C ALA A 10 -32.76 -13.88 1.49
N PHE A 11 -32.07 -12.78 1.20
CA PHE A 11 -31.95 -12.17 -0.12
C PHE A 11 -30.58 -12.42 -0.76
N GLY A 12 -29.75 -13.30 -0.20
CA GLY A 12 -28.43 -13.62 -0.74
C GLY A 12 -27.38 -12.51 -0.57
N LEU A 13 -27.63 -11.50 0.27
CA LEU A 13 -26.70 -10.40 0.51
C LEU A 13 -25.82 -10.69 1.74
N GLY A 14 -24.50 -10.78 1.52
CA GLY A 14 -23.50 -10.90 2.58
C GLY A 14 -23.02 -9.53 3.08
N ILE A 15 -22.77 -9.42 4.39
CA ILE A 15 -22.30 -8.17 5.02
C ILE A 15 -21.04 -8.47 5.81
N VAL A 16 -19.98 -7.71 5.54
CA VAL A 16 -18.73 -7.75 6.31
C VAL A 16 -18.55 -6.42 7.01
N LEU A 17 -18.38 -6.48 8.34
CA LEU A 17 -18.07 -5.31 9.17
C LEU A 17 -16.64 -5.45 9.69
N ALA A 18 -15.84 -4.40 9.51
CA ALA A 18 -14.47 -4.33 10.01
C ALA A 18 -14.31 -3.05 10.84
N THR A 19 -13.75 -3.18 12.04
CA THR A 19 -13.45 -2.05 12.92
C THR A 19 -12.16 -2.33 13.70
N GLN A 20 -11.42 -1.28 14.03
CA GLN A 20 -10.32 -1.33 15.00
C GLN A 20 -10.80 -1.05 16.43
N ASN A 21 -11.99 -0.46 16.56
CA ASN A 21 -12.59 -0.11 17.84
C ASN A 21 -13.96 -0.80 17.98
N PRO A 22 -14.07 -1.86 18.81
CA PRO A 22 -15.32 -2.60 18.97
C PRO A 22 -16.42 -1.76 19.65
N VAL A 23 -16.08 -0.59 20.20
CA VAL A 23 -17.06 0.35 20.77
C VAL A 23 -18.00 0.92 19.71
N ASP A 24 -17.54 1.03 18.47
CA ASP A 24 -18.29 1.63 17.37
C ASP A 24 -19.39 0.70 16.83
N LEU A 25 -19.38 -0.59 17.21
CA LEU A 25 -20.40 -1.55 16.83
C LEU A 25 -21.46 -1.71 17.92
N ASP A 26 -22.72 -1.46 17.57
CA ASP A 26 -23.85 -1.73 18.45
C ASP A 26 -23.88 -3.22 18.84
N TYR A 27 -24.00 -3.49 20.14
CA TYR A 27 -24.09 -4.84 20.71
C TYR A 27 -25.22 -5.67 20.07
N LYS A 28 -26.32 -5.03 19.66
CA LYS A 28 -27.40 -5.72 18.92
C LYS A 28 -27.01 -6.11 17.49
N GLY A 29 -26.09 -5.37 16.88
CA GLY A 29 -25.52 -5.72 15.57
C GLY A 29 -24.63 -6.95 15.68
N LEU A 30 -23.79 -7.00 16.71
CA LEU A 30 -22.85 -8.09 16.97
C LEU A 30 -23.55 -9.45 17.15
N SER A 31 -24.64 -9.53 17.91
CA SER A 31 -25.35 -10.80 18.13
C SER A 31 -26.03 -11.38 16.87
N ASN A 32 -26.18 -10.60 15.80
CA ASN A 32 -26.75 -11.08 14.53
C ASN A 32 -25.66 -11.52 13.53
N THR A 33 -24.38 -11.39 13.89
CA THR A 33 -23.26 -11.82 13.05
C THR A 33 -22.89 -13.27 13.34
N GLY A 34 -23.01 -14.14 12.34
CA GLY A 34 -22.75 -15.58 12.48
C GLY A 34 -21.28 -15.98 12.45
N THR A 35 -20.38 -15.13 11.93
CA THR A 35 -18.95 -15.43 11.83
C THR A 35 -18.12 -14.22 12.25
N TRP A 36 -17.20 -14.44 13.18
CA TRP A 36 -16.39 -13.41 13.81
C TRP A 36 -14.92 -13.71 13.58
N PHE A 37 -14.14 -12.68 13.26
CA PHE A 37 -12.69 -12.73 13.20
C PHE A 37 -12.14 -11.71 14.19
N ILE A 38 -11.57 -12.19 15.30
CA ILE A 38 -11.14 -11.34 16.40
C ILE A 38 -9.61 -11.33 16.42
N GLY A 39 -9.03 -10.16 16.19
CA GLY A 39 -7.60 -9.94 16.28
C GLY A 39 -7.14 -9.73 17.72
N ARG A 40 -5.88 -9.36 17.90
CA ARG A 40 -5.32 -9.02 19.20
C ARG A 40 -5.99 -7.76 19.78
N LEU A 41 -6.58 -7.89 20.97
CA LEU A 41 -7.19 -6.78 21.71
C LEU A 41 -6.21 -6.25 22.76
N GLN A 42 -5.90 -4.95 22.71
CA GLN A 42 -4.93 -4.32 23.61
C GLN A 42 -5.56 -3.89 24.94
N THR A 43 -6.77 -3.33 24.90
CA THR A 43 -7.43 -2.79 26.10
C THR A 43 -8.33 -3.82 26.78
N GLU A 44 -8.43 -3.79 28.11
CA GLU A 44 -9.33 -4.67 28.86
C GLU A 44 -10.81 -4.39 28.56
N ARG A 45 -11.15 -3.13 28.27
CA ARG A 45 -12.51 -2.71 27.94
C ARG A 45 -12.98 -3.30 26.61
N ASP A 46 -12.11 -3.33 25.61
CA ASP A 46 -12.41 -3.93 24.30
C ASP A 46 -12.56 -5.44 24.42
N LYS A 47 -11.71 -6.08 25.23
CA LYS A 47 -11.83 -7.51 25.56
C LYS A 47 -13.20 -7.81 26.18
N MET A 48 -13.58 -7.12 27.25
CA MET A 48 -14.85 -7.36 27.93
C MET A 48 -16.05 -7.25 26.97
N ARG A 49 -16.09 -6.21 26.13
CA ARG A 49 -17.20 -5.98 25.18
C ARG A 49 -17.28 -7.05 24.10
N VAL A 50 -16.14 -7.47 23.55
CA VAL A 50 -16.10 -8.56 22.55
C VAL A 50 -16.50 -9.88 23.18
N MET A 51 -16.07 -10.15 24.41
CA MET A 51 -16.45 -11.36 25.16
C MET A 51 -17.95 -11.40 25.45
N GLU A 52 -18.56 -10.29 25.88
CA GLU A 52 -20.02 -10.20 26.05
C GLU A 52 -20.76 -10.46 24.72
N GLY A 53 -20.26 -9.92 23.61
CA GLY A 53 -20.85 -10.13 22.28
C GLY A 53 -20.74 -11.59 21.81
N LEU A 54 -19.60 -12.24 22.07
CA LEU A 54 -19.40 -13.66 21.81
C LEU A 54 -20.28 -14.54 22.67
N GLU A 55 -20.43 -14.25 23.97
CA GLU A 55 -21.34 -14.96 24.87
C GLU A 55 -22.80 -14.83 24.40
N GLY A 56 -23.20 -13.63 23.98
CA GLY A 56 -24.54 -13.40 23.42
C GLY A 56 -24.81 -14.16 22.12
N ALA A 57 -23.80 -14.31 21.25
CA ALA A 57 -23.90 -15.09 20.00
C ALA A 57 -23.79 -16.60 20.26
N ALA A 58 -22.95 -17.02 21.21
CA ALA A 58 -22.69 -18.41 21.58
C ALA A 58 -23.68 -18.97 22.61
N ALA A 59 -24.67 -18.20 23.08
CA ALA A 59 -25.74 -18.68 23.96
C ALA A 59 -26.56 -19.85 23.37
N SER A 60 -26.37 -20.15 22.07
CA SER A 60 -26.94 -21.29 21.35
C SER A 60 -25.96 -22.45 21.11
N GLN A 61 -24.70 -22.33 21.54
CA GLN A 61 -23.64 -23.35 21.42
C GLN A 61 -23.24 -23.89 22.80
N ALA A 62 -23.26 -25.21 22.96
CA ALA A 62 -22.75 -25.84 24.17
C ALA A 62 -21.21 -25.87 24.12
N GLY A 63 -20.53 -25.14 25.01
CA GLY A 63 -19.07 -25.23 25.17
C GLY A 63 -18.25 -23.94 25.13
N PHE A 64 -18.86 -22.76 25.26
CA PHE A 64 -18.11 -21.51 25.35
C PHE A 64 -17.39 -21.38 26.71
N ASP A 65 -16.06 -21.50 26.70
CA ASP A 65 -15.20 -21.26 27.85
C ASP A 65 -14.54 -19.87 27.74
N ARG A 66 -15.09 -18.92 28.48
CA ARG A 66 -14.63 -17.53 28.50
C ARG A 66 -13.13 -17.40 28.83
N GLN A 67 -12.66 -18.15 29.82
CA GLN A 67 -11.27 -18.03 30.29
C GLN A 67 -10.29 -18.56 29.23
N LYS A 68 -10.62 -19.68 28.59
CA LYS A 68 -9.80 -20.25 27.51
C LYS A 68 -9.72 -19.34 26.30
N VAL A 69 -10.83 -18.69 25.94
CA VAL A 69 -10.87 -17.72 24.84
C VAL A 69 -10.05 -16.47 25.18
N GLU A 70 -10.16 -15.93 26.39
CA GLU A 70 -9.35 -14.78 26.84
C GLU A 70 -7.84 -15.09 26.78
N GLN A 71 -7.43 -16.28 27.24
CA GLN A 71 -6.05 -16.71 27.18
C GLN A 71 -5.54 -16.84 25.72
N THR A 72 -6.39 -17.36 24.83
CA THR A 72 -6.07 -17.48 23.40
C THR A 72 -5.91 -16.10 22.74
N LEU A 73 -6.84 -15.17 23.02
CA LEU A 73 -6.79 -13.80 22.50
C LEU A 73 -5.57 -13.02 22.96
N ALA A 74 -5.13 -13.21 24.22
CA ALA A 74 -3.92 -12.59 24.75
C ALA A 74 -2.64 -13.09 24.05
N GLY A 75 -2.63 -14.35 23.63
CA GLY A 75 -1.51 -15.00 22.94
C GLY A 75 -1.48 -14.81 21.42
N LEU A 76 -2.45 -14.12 20.82
CA LEU A 76 -2.50 -13.94 19.36
C LEU A 76 -1.29 -13.14 18.85
N GLY A 77 -0.61 -13.73 17.86
CA GLY A 77 0.45 -13.09 17.09
C GLY A 77 -0.08 -12.15 16.00
N ASN A 78 0.83 -11.47 15.31
CA ASN A 78 0.47 -10.58 14.21
C ASN A 78 -0.23 -11.36 13.08
N ARG A 79 -1.35 -10.82 12.57
CA ARG A 79 -2.12 -11.39 11.45
C ARG A 79 -2.73 -12.77 11.72
N VAL A 80 -2.90 -13.12 12.99
CA VAL A 80 -3.67 -14.29 13.44
C VAL A 80 -4.94 -13.81 14.11
N PHE A 81 -6.05 -14.45 13.77
CA PHE A 81 -7.38 -14.13 14.28
C PHE A 81 -7.94 -15.35 15.00
N LEU A 82 -8.70 -15.13 16.06
CA LEU A 82 -9.63 -16.13 16.56
C LEU A 82 -10.89 -16.07 15.70
N MET A 83 -11.19 -17.15 14.98
CA MET A 83 -12.43 -17.27 14.22
C MET A 83 -13.49 -17.99 15.06
N ASN A 84 -14.63 -17.34 15.27
CA ASN A 84 -15.80 -17.97 15.89
C ASN A 84 -16.94 -18.01 14.87
N ASN A 85 -17.48 -19.19 14.59
CA ASN A 85 -18.58 -19.38 13.65
C ASN A 85 -19.72 -20.13 14.34
N VAL A 86 -20.94 -19.62 14.22
CA VAL A 86 -22.15 -20.25 14.79
C VAL A 86 -22.44 -21.65 14.23
N HIS A 87 -21.87 -21.97 13.07
CA HIS A 87 -22.01 -23.26 12.39
C HIS A 87 -20.90 -24.27 12.73
N GLU A 88 -19.90 -23.90 13.53
CA GLU A 88 -18.77 -24.75 13.92
C GLU A 88 -18.82 -25.07 15.43
N ASP A 89 -18.27 -26.22 15.84
CA ASP A 89 -18.35 -26.70 17.23
C ASP A 89 -17.45 -25.94 18.21
N ALA A 90 -16.37 -25.31 17.72
CA ALA A 90 -15.42 -24.59 18.56
C ALA A 90 -14.73 -23.44 17.80
N PRO A 91 -14.27 -22.39 18.51
CA PRO A 91 -13.41 -21.37 17.92
C PRO A 91 -12.09 -21.97 17.42
N VAL A 92 -11.62 -21.51 16.26
CA VAL A 92 -10.35 -21.94 15.67
C VAL A 92 -9.42 -20.76 15.42
N LEU A 93 -8.12 -21.02 15.40
CA LEU A 93 -7.14 -20.02 15.00
C LEU A 93 -7.10 -19.92 13.48
N PHE A 94 -7.36 -18.72 12.98
CA PHE A 94 -7.32 -18.37 11.58
C PHE A 94 -6.06 -17.55 11.30
N SER A 95 -5.10 -18.15 10.61
CA SER A 95 -3.94 -17.45 10.07
C SER A 95 -4.27 -16.88 8.69
N THR A 96 -3.99 -15.61 8.46
CA THR A 96 -4.13 -15.05 7.11
C THR A 96 -3.10 -15.68 6.16
N ARG A 97 -3.54 -16.09 4.97
CA ARG A 97 -2.63 -16.28 3.82
C ARG A 97 -2.04 -14.91 3.42
N TRP A 98 -1.08 -14.88 2.50
CA TRP A 98 -0.64 -13.66 1.82
C TRP A 98 -1.84 -12.82 1.35
N VAL A 99 -2.17 -11.75 2.09
CA VAL A 99 -3.23 -10.79 1.73
C VAL A 99 -2.55 -9.62 1.03
N LEU A 100 -2.08 -9.87 -0.19
CA LEU A 100 -1.58 -8.83 -1.08
C LEU A 100 -2.63 -8.70 -2.19
N SER A 101 -3.72 -8.02 -1.88
CA SER A 101 -4.67 -7.53 -2.87
C SER A 101 -4.52 -6.02 -2.87
N TYR A 102 -3.99 -5.45 -3.96
CA TYR A 102 -3.96 -4.02 -4.18
C TYR A 102 -5.41 -3.54 -4.32
N LEU A 103 -6.04 -3.16 -3.20
CA LEU A 103 -7.36 -2.54 -3.23
C LEU A 103 -7.18 -1.18 -3.92
N SER A 104 -7.81 -1.00 -5.09
CA SER A 104 -7.69 0.17 -5.96
C SER A 104 -8.30 1.46 -5.39
N GLY A 105 -8.57 1.52 -4.08
CA GLY A 105 -9.32 2.61 -3.46
C GLY A 105 -10.78 2.69 -3.96
N PRO A 106 -11.54 3.70 -3.49
CA PRO A 106 -12.87 3.99 -4.03
C PRO A 106 -12.75 4.39 -5.51
N LEU A 107 -13.61 3.81 -6.36
CA LEU A 107 -13.63 4.10 -7.79
C LEU A 107 -13.89 5.60 -8.01
N SER A 108 -13.05 6.23 -8.83
CA SER A 108 -13.27 7.62 -9.25
C SER A 108 -14.52 7.73 -10.12
N LEU A 109 -15.11 8.92 -10.21
CA LEU A 109 -16.27 9.17 -11.07
C LEU A 109 -16.02 8.76 -12.53
N ASP A 110 -14.77 8.88 -13.00
CA ASP A 110 -14.41 8.47 -14.36
C ASP A 110 -14.24 6.96 -14.51
N GLN A 111 -13.79 6.27 -13.47
CA GLN A 111 -13.78 4.80 -13.44
C GLN A 111 -15.20 4.23 -13.39
N ILE A 112 -16.11 4.88 -12.64
CA ILE A 112 -17.54 4.53 -12.61
C ILE A 112 -18.17 4.74 -14.01
N LYS A 113 -17.86 5.86 -14.69
CA LYS A 113 -18.33 6.12 -16.05
C LYS A 113 -17.82 5.09 -17.06
N ARG A 114 -16.56 4.67 -16.96
CA ARG A 114 -16.00 3.62 -17.85
C ARG A 114 -16.66 2.27 -17.63
N LEU A 115 -16.92 1.90 -16.37
CA LEU A 115 -17.63 0.66 -16.03
C LEU A 115 -19.09 0.69 -16.51
N ALA A 116 -19.79 1.81 -16.34
CA ALA A 116 -21.14 2.00 -16.85
C ALA A 116 -21.18 1.95 -18.39
N ALA A 117 -20.22 2.57 -19.06
CA ALA A 117 -20.10 2.54 -20.52
C ALA A 117 -19.80 1.13 -21.08
N GLN A 118 -19.02 0.31 -20.35
CA GLN A 118 -18.79 -1.08 -20.72
C GLN A 118 -20.05 -1.95 -20.53
N GLN A 119 -20.89 -1.66 -19.54
CA GLN A 119 -22.19 -2.34 -19.39
C GLN A 119 -23.18 -1.96 -20.49
N ASP A 120 -23.22 -0.70 -20.93
CA ASP A 120 -24.09 -0.27 -22.03
C ASP A 120 -23.66 -0.85 -23.39
N GLN A 121 -22.37 -1.13 -23.60
CA GLN A 121 -21.88 -1.82 -24.80
C GLN A 121 -22.22 -3.33 -24.84
N SER A 122 -22.69 -3.89 -23.73
CA SER A 122 -23.06 -5.32 -23.62
C SER A 122 -24.57 -5.58 -23.70
N LYS A 123 -25.38 -4.54 -23.94
CA LYS A 123 -26.79 -4.71 -24.35
C LYS A 123 -26.89 -4.71 -25.88
N PRO A 124 -27.52 -5.73 -26.51
CA PRO A 124 -27.87 -5.65 -27.91
C PRO A 124 -28.98 -4.61 -28.07
N THR A 125 -28.63 -3.43 -28.57
CA THR A 125 -29.61 -2.44 -29.02
C THR A 125 -30.10 -2.84 -30.40
N GLU A 126 -31.28 -3.50 -30.44
CA GLU A 126 -32.15 -3.49 -31.60
C GLU A 126 -32.62 -2.05 -31.84
N GLU A 127 -32.00 -1.33 -32.75
CA GLU A 127 -32.60 -0.14 -33.35
C GLU A 127 -32.51 -0.20 -34.88
N MET A 128 -33.69 -0.41 -35.47
CA MET A 128 -33.98 -0.19 -36.88
C MET A 128 -33.71 1.28 -37.24
N GLY A 129 -32.73 1.49 -38.13
CA GLY A 129 -32.49 2.77 -38.79
C GLY A 129 -32.14 2.54 -40.25
N GLN A 130 -33.13 2.70 -41.13
CA GLN A 130 -32.94 2.75 -42.58
C GLN A 130 -31.97 3.89 -42.94
N SER A 131 -30.84 3.54 -43.55
CA SER A 131 -30.04 4.46 -44.33
C SER A 131 -29.72 3.81 -45.67
N GLU A 132 -30.35 4.36 -46.71
CA GLU A 132 -30.01 4.09 -48.10
C GLU A 132 -28.57 4.58 -48.37
N GLY A 133 -27.63 3.64 -48.31
CA GLY A 133 -26.27 3.78 -48.82
C GLY A 133 -25.98 2.59 -49.73
N LYS A 134 -25.54 2.87 -50.96
CA LYS A 134 -25.19 1.92 -52.02
C LYS A 134 -24.51 0.63 -51.50
N PRO A 135 -24.79 -0.54 -52.09
CA PRO A 135 -24.20 -1.79 -51.63
C PRO A 135 -22.70 -1.81 -51.94
N SER A 136 -21.87 -1.59 -50.93
CA SER A 136 -20.56 -2.22 -50.87
C SER A 136 -20.81 -3.69 -50.56
N THR A 137 -20.58 -4.54 -51.55
CA THR A 137 -20.52 -6.00 -51.41
C THR A 137 -19.70 -6.37 -50.16
N PRO A 138 -20.18 -7.29 -49.32
CA PRO A 138 -19.29 -8.02 -48.43
C PRO A 138 -18.23 -8.69 -49.31
N HIS A 139 -16.95 -8.48 -49.03
CA HIS A 139 -15.93 -9.40 -49.51
C HIS A 139 -16.25 -10.75 -48.87
N GLU A 140 -16.93 -11.63 -49.60
CA GLU A 140 -16.90 -13.05 -49.32
C GLU A 140 -15.44 -13.48 -49.42
N ASP A 141 -14.82 -13.77 -48.27
CA ASP A 141 -13.60 -14.58 -48.22
C ASP A 141 -13.92 -15.88 -48.95
N THR A 142 -13.44 -16.03 -50.18
CA THR A 142 -13.57 -17.26 -50.94
C THR A 142 -12.73 -18.34 -50.26
N LEU A 143 -13.36 -19.10 -49.37
CA LEU A 143 -12.74 -20.27 -48.75
C LEU A 143 -12.42 -21.31 -49.83
N SER A 144 -11.16 -21.35 -50.24
CA SER A 144 -10.66 -22.36 -51.15
C SER A 144 -10.18 -23.59 -50.35
N ASN A 145 -10.60 -24.78 -50.76
CA ASN A 145 -10.15 -26.03 -50.11
C ASN A 145 -8.77 -26.48 -50.62
N THR A 146 -8.06 -25.65 -51.39
CA THR A 146 -6.82 -26.04 -52.08
C THR A 146 -5.65 -25.18 -51.67
N ARG A 147 -4.63 -25.83 -51.08
CA ARG A 147 -3.36 -25.21 -50.69
C ARG A 147 -2.69 -24.50 -51.89
N PRO A 148 -2.33 -23.21 -51.77
CA PRO A 148 -1.56 -22.51 -52.80
C PRO A 148 -0.19 -23.15 -53.03
N ILE A 149 0.29 -23.17 -54.28
CA ILE A 149 1.62 -23.69 -54.61
C ILE A 149 2.65 -22.59 -54.37
N LEU A 150 3.60 -22.84 -53.47
CA LEU A 150 4.66 -21.89 -53.12
C LEU A 150 6.03 -22.31 -53.69
N PRO A 151 6.87 -21.35 -54.11
CA PRO A 151 8.28 -21.60 -54.39
C PRO A 151 9.03 -22.12 -53.15
N SER A 152 9.98 -23.03 -53.34
CA SER A 152 10.80 -23.62 -52.27
C SER A 152 11.62 -22.63 -51.44
N GLN A 153 11.81 -21.40 -51.94
CA GLN A 153 12.52 -20.34 -51.22
C GLN A 153 11.67 -19.70 -50.11
N ILE A 154 10.35 -19.90 -50.14
CA ILE A 154 9.43 -19.37 -49.14
C ILE A 154 9.21 -20.48 -48.11
N GLU A 155 9.77 -20.29 -46.92
CA GLU A 155 9.52 -21.20 -45.81
C GLU A 155 8.13 -20.94 -45.24
N GLU A 156 7.24 -21.92 -45.38
CA GLU A 156 5.89 -21.88 -44.83
C GLU A 156 5.78 -22.70 -43.53
N ARG A 157 4.89 -22.27 -42.64
CA ARG A 157 4.58 -22.94 -41.37
C ARG A 157 3.10 -22.82 -41.04
N PHE A 158 2.59 -23.72 -40.20
CA PHE A 158 1.17 -23.77 -39.84
C PHE A 158 1.01 -23.60 -38.33
N LEU A 159 0.05 -22.78 -37.92
CA LEU A 159 -0.34 -22.72 -36.52
C LEU A 159 -1.15 -23.97 -36.15
N PRO A 160 -0.98 -24.52 -34.94
CA PRO A 160 -1.82 -25.60 -34.47
C PRO A 160 -3.26 -25.12 -34.30
N GLN A 161 -4.24 -25.97 -34.57
CA GLN A 161 -5.64 -25.69 -34.25
C GLN A 161 -5.80 -25.40 -32.75
N ARG A 162 -6.25 -24.18 -32.41
CA ARG A 162 -6.54 -23.76 -31.02
C ARG A 162 -8.03 -23.61 -30.73
N ILE A 163 -8.88 -23.74 -31.75
CA ILE A 163 -10.33 -23.51 -31.67
C ILE A 163 -11.04 -24.84 -31.90
N VAL A 164 -11.94 -25.20 -30.97
CA VAL A 164 -12.87 -26.31 -31.15
C VAL A 164 -14.07 -25.75 -31.93
N THR A 165 -14.28 -26.24 -33.15
CA THR A 165 -15.39 -25.82 -34.01
C THR A 165 -16.68 -26.53 -33.64
N GLU A 166 -17.81 -25.83 -33.68
CA GLU A 166 -19.13 -26.46 -33.60
C GLU A 166 -19.47 -27.21 -34.92
N PRO A 167 -20.45 -28.14 -34.93
CA PRO A 167 -20.73 -29.01 -36.10
C PRO A 167 -21.04 -28.30 -37.43
N ASN A 168 -21.39 -27.01 -37.40
CA ASN A 168 -21.72 -26.21 -38.58
C ASN A 168 -20.70 -25.09 -38.85
N GLU A 169 -19.62 -25.00 -38.08
CA GLU A 169 -18.58 -24.01 -38.27
C GLU A 169 -17.44 -24.57 -39.13
N LYS A 170 -16.95 -23.76 -40.07
CA LYS A 170 -15.78 -24.08 -40.86
C LYS A 170 -14.61 -23.25 -40.37
N ILE A 171 -13.49 -23.92 -40.13
CA ILE A 171 -12.22 -23.27 -39.84
C ILE A 171 -11.34 -23.25 -41.09
N ALA A 172 -10.60 -22.17 -41.27
CA ALA A 172 -9.65 -22.03 -42.35
C ALA A 172 -8.42 -21.26 -41.88
N TYR A 173 -7.27 -21.64 -42.42
CA TYR A 173 -6.03 -20.92 -42.27
C TYR A 173 -6.06 -19.62 -43.07
N ARG A 174 -5.46 -18.56 -42.52
CA ARG A 174 -5.36 -17.25 -43.17
C ARG A 174 -3.90 -16.87 -43.29
N PRO A 175 -3.42 -16.46 -44.47
CA PRO A 175 -2.00 -16.23 -44.66
C PRO A 175 -1.56 -14.97 -43.91
N ALA A 176 -0.40 -15.07 -43.25
CA ALA A 176 0.26 -13.97 -42.58
C ALA A 176 1.78 -14.14 -42.65
N LEU A 177 2.55 -13.06 -42.47
CA LEU A 177 3.99 -13.15 -42.28
C LEU A 177 4.30 -13.19 -40.78
N LEU A 178 5.11 -14.17 -40.37
CA LEU A 178 5.68 -14.22 -39.03
C LEU A 178 7.15 -13.80 -39.08
N GLY A 179 7.47 -12.72 -38.38
CA GLY A 179 8.83 -12.22 -38.21
C GLY A 179 9.23 -12.28 -36.75
N VAL A 180 10.36 -12.93 -36.44
CA VAL A 180 10.89 -12.99 -35.07
C VAL A 180 12.24 -12.31 -35.05
N GLY A 181 12.30 -11.15 -34.41
CA GLY A 181 13.55 -10.42 -34.21
C GLY A 181 14.00 -10.45 -32.76
N THR A 182 15.31 -10.43 -32.56
CA THR A 182 15.94 -10.25 -31.25
C THR A 182 16.65 -8.90 -31.23
N LEU A 183 16.25 -8.04 -30.28
CA LEU A 183 16.72 -6.67 -30.13
C LEU A 183 17.53 -6.55 -28.84
N HIS A 184 18.72 -5.98 -28.92
CA HIS A 184 19.53 -5.64 -27.75
C HIS A 184 19.40 -4.16 -27.41
N TYR A 185 19.04 -3.86 -26.17
CA TYR A 185 18.99 -2.50 -25.65
C TYR A 185 20.12 -2.31 -24.64
N ALA A 186 21.00 -1.36 -24.93
CA ALA A 186 22.14 -1.02 -24.07
C ALA A 186 22.17 0.49 -23.79
N ASN A 187 22.04 0.85 -22.52
CA ASN A 187 22.15 2.24 -22.05
C ASN A 187 22.70 2.29 -20.63
N SER A 188 23.98 2.67 -20.49
CA SER A 188 24.66 2.73 -19.19
C SER A 188 24.09 3.75 -18.22
N ARG A 189 23.54 4.88 -18.70
CA ARG A 189 22.94 5.91 -17.84
C ARG A 189 21.61 5.46 -17.24
N ALA A 190 20.87 4.63 -17.97
CA ALA A 190 19.62 4.04 -17.52
C ALA A 190 19.83 2.67 -16.84
N GLY A 191 21.07 2.15 -16.80
CA GLY A 191 21.37 0.83 -16.24
C GLY A 191 20.79 -0.34 -17.03
N VAL A 192 20.62 -0.18 -18.35
CA VAL A 192 19.95 -1.16 -19.23
C VAL A 192 20.98 -1.94 -20.03
N ASP A 193 20.89 -3.25 -19.97
CA ASP A 193 21.55 -4.22 -20.85
C ASP A 193 20.61 -5.43 -20.98
N GLU A 194 19.72 -5.40 -21.98
CA GLU A 194 18.67 -6.41 -22.13
C GLU A 194 18.49 -6.86 -23.59
N TRP A 195 18.35 -8.17 -23.77
CA TRP A 195 17.91 -8.79 -25.02
C TRP A 195 16.41 -9.10 -24.98
N ARG A 196 15.68 -8.66 -26.01
CA ARG A 196 14.24 -8.89 -26.14
C ARG A 196 13.92 -9.54 -27.49
N LYS A 197 13.24 -10.68 -27.42
CA LYS A 197 12.64 -11.34 -28.58
C LYS A 197 11.28 -10.73 -28.87
N VAL A 198 11.05 -10.28 -30.10
CA VAL A 198 9.84 -9.60 -30.56
C VAL A 198 9.27 -10.37 -31.76
N PRO A 199 8.27 -11.24 -31.54
CA PRO A 199 7.56 -11.90 -32.62
C PRO A 199 6.39 -11.04 -33.10
N LEU A 200 6.35 -10.74 -34.39
CA LEU A 200 5.30 -9.98 -35.06
C LEU A 200 4.60 -10.82 -36.11
N LEU A 201 3.29 -10.69 -36.18
CA LEU A 201 2.42 -11.32 -37.17
C LEU A 201 1.82 -10.22 -38.05
N ALA A 202 2.06 -10.26 -39.36
CA ALA A 202 1.50 -9.33 -40.32
C ALA A 202 0.48 -10.06 -41.22
N PRO A 203 -0.84 -9.87 -41.02
CA PRO A 203 -1.85 -10.48 -41.87
C PRO A 203 -1.68 -10.09 -43.34
N LEU A 204 -1.92 -11.04 -44.25
CA LEU A 204 -1.86 -10.82 -45.70
C LEU A 204 -3.26 -10.85 -46.35
N SER A 205 -4.30 -10.41 -45.64
CA SER A 205 -5.66 -10.35 -46.16
C SER A 205 -5.86 -9.15 -47.08
N GLY A 206 -6.33 -9.39 -48.31
CA GLY A 206 -6.64 -8.32 -49.27
C GLY A 206 -5.39 -7.67 -49.88
N ASP A 207 -5.45 -6.34 -50.09
CA ASP A 207 -4.36 -5.57 -50.67
C ASP A 207 -3.23 -5.38 -49.65
N ILE A 208 -2.03 -5.87 -49.98
CA ILE A 208 -0.86 -5.76 -49.11
C ILE A 208 -0.37 -4.30 -49.11
N PRO A 209 -0.23 -3.64 -47.94
CA PRO A 209 0.31 -2.30 -47.86
C PRO A 209 1.78 -2.27 -48.29
N THR A 210 2.29 -1.09 -48.67
CA THR A 210 3.69 -0.94 -49.14
C THR A 210 4.74 -1.53 -48.17
N ASN A 211 4.44 -1.49 -46.87
CA ASN A 211 5.17 -2.23 -45.85
C ASN A 211 4.18 -3.10 -45.06
N PRO A 212 4.22 -4.45 -45.20
CA PRO A 212 3.27 -5.34 -44.53
C PRO A 212 3.35 -5.28 -43.00
N TRP A 213 4.50 -4.89 -42.44
CA TRP A 213 4.69 -4.82 -40.99
C TRP A 213 3.95 -3.67 -40.30
N THR A 214 3.43 -2.70 -41.08
CA THR A 214 2.74 -1.53 -40.53
C THR A 214 1.48 -1.93 -39.76
N GLU A 215 0.79 -2.98 -40.22
CA GLU A 215 -0.42 -3.53 -39.59
C GLU A 215 -0.12 -4.79 -38.78
N SER A 216 1.16 -5.01 -38.43
CA SER A 216 1.54 -6.18 -37.66
C SER A 216 1.10 -6.08 -36.21
N VAL A 217 0.77 -7.24 -35.64
CA VAL A 217 0.39 -7.40 -34.24
C VAL A 217 1.38 -8.32 -33.52
N PRO A 218 1.53 -8.22 -32.19
CA PRO A 218 2.29 -9.19 -31.42
C PRO A 218 1.78 -10.61 -31.67
N PHE A 219 2.68 -11.55 -31.93
CA PHE A 219 2.28 -12.94 -32.15
C PHE A 219 1.70 -13.56 -30.85
N PRO A 220 0.47 -14.09 -30.86
CA PRO A 220 -0.23 -14.55 -29.65
C PRO A 220 0.14 -15.99 -29.22
N GLY A 221 1.15 -16.60 -29.84
CA GLY A 221 1.50 -18.00 -29.66
C GLY A 221 2.98 -18.22 -29.33
N ASP A 222 3.33 -19.49 -29.15
CA ASP A 222 4.71 -19.90 -29.05
C ASP A 222 5.33 -20.03 -30.45
N THR A 223 6.36 -19.24 -30.73
CA THR A 223 7.10 -19.28 -32.00
C THR A 223 7.82 -20.59 -32.26
N ASP A 224 8.02 -21.42 -31.22
CA ASP A 224 8.62 -22.75 -31.31
C ASP A 224 7.59 -23.84 -31.67
N ASN A 225 6.29 -23.56 -31.48
CA ASN A 225 5.21 -24.50 -31.76
C ASN A 225 4.54 -24.20 -33.11
N LEU A 226 5.29 -24.43 -34.20
CA LEU A 226 4.85 -24.23 -35.58
C LEU A 226 5.06 -25.51 -36.39
N PHE A 227 4.02 -25.98 -37.06
CA PHE A 227 4.06 -27.22 -37.83
C PHE A 227 4.58 -26.99 -39.25
N SER A 228 5.17 -28.04 -39.82
CA SER A 228 5.61 -28.06 -41.23
C SER A 228 4.50 -28.48 -42.19
N GLU A 229 3.42 -29.08 -41.68
CA GLU A 229 2.25 -29.52 -42.43
C GLU A 229 0.97 -28.97 -41.75
N PRO A 230 -0.09 -28.68 -42.52
CA PRO A 230 -1.36 -28.20 -41.98
C PRO A 230 -2.13 -29.31 -41.25
N ASP A 231 -3.02 -28.92 -40.34
CA ASP A 231 -3.97 -29.86 -39.73
C ASP A 231 -5.00 -30.36 -40.77
N ASP A 232 -5.39 -31.63 -40.65
CA ASP A 232 -6.31 -32.29 -41.57
C ASP A 232 -7.71 -31.64 -41.54
N GLY A 233 -8.28 -31.38 -42.72
CA GLY A 233 -9.66 -30.91 -42.86
C GLY A 233 -9.86 -29.39 -42.66
N ILE A 234 -8.79 -28.62 -42.45
CA ILE A 234 -8.84 -27.15 -42.38
C ILE A 234 -8.67 -26.55 -43.79
N GLY A 235 -9.54 -25.59 -44.14
CA GLY A 235 -9.48 -24.88 -45.44
C GLY A 235 -8.38 -23.81 -45.50
N PHE A 236 -8.19 -23.18 -46.67
CA PHE A 236 -7.23 -22.09 -46.86
C PHE A 236 -7.91 -20.83 -47.39
N GLY A 237 -7.61 -19.70 -46.76
CA GLY A 237 -7.91 -18.38 -47.29
C GLY A 237 -7.03 -18.02 -48.49
N ASP A 238 -7.42 -16.98 -49.21
CA ASP A 238 -6.72 -16.55 -50.41
C ASP A 238 -5.35 -15.95 -50.11
N LEU A 239 -4.33 -16.41 -50.85
CA LEU A 239 -2.97 -15.87 -50.77
C LEU A 239 -2.75 -14.83 -51.88
N PRO A 240 -2.49 -13.55 -51.55
CA PRO A 240 -2.22 -12.53 -52.55
C PRO A 240 -1.05 -12.89 -53.47
N ALA A 241 -1.13 -12.52 -54.75
CA ALA A 241 -0.12 -12.88 -55.76
C ALA A 241 1.29 -12.37 -55.41
N GLU A 242 1.41 -11.21 -54.75
CA GLU A 242 2.70 -10.68 -54.31
C GLU A 242 3.37 -11.59 -53.27
N ALA A 243 2.60 -12.25 -52.41
CA ALA A 243 3.10 -13.17 -51.39
C ALA A 243 3.60 -14.51 -51.98
N GLN A 244 3.29 -14.81 -53.23
CA GLN A 244 3.84 -15.96 -53.96
C GLN A 244 5.23 -15.67 -54.55
N ASN A 245 5.70 -14.41 -54.53
CA ASN A 245 6.97 -14.01 -55.12
C ASN A 245 8.11 -13.98 -54.09
N ALA A 246 9.11 -14.85 -54.24
CA ALA A 246 10.27 -14.92 -53.34
C ALA A 246 11.04 -13.58 -53.18
N LYS A 247 11.11 -12.74 -54.23
CA LYS A 247 11.77 -11.43 -54.13
C LYS A 247 11.02 -10.45 -53.23
N ALA A 248 9.69 -10.60 -53.10
CA ALA A 248 8.90 -9.80 -52.19
C ALA A 248 9.25 -10.14 -50.73
N HIS A 249 9.41 -11.43 -50.41
CA HIS A 249 9.84 -11.89 -49.08
C HIS A 249 11.21 -11.34 -48.67
N ASP A 250 12.20 -11.32 -49.57
CA ASP A 250 13.51 -10.69 -49.30
C ASP A 250 13.39 -9.20 -48.94
N LYS A 251 12.50 -8.49 -49.65
CA LYS A 251 12.21 -7.07 -49.39
C LYS A 251 11.49 -6.89 -48.06
N TRP A 252 10.47 -7.69 -47.79
CA TRP A 252 9.70 -7.63 -46.55
C TRP A 252 10.54 -8.02 -45.33
N LYS A 253 11.46 -8.99 -45.45
CA LYS A 253 12.42 -9.33 -44.38
C LYS A 253 13.34 -8.14 -44.05
N LYS A 254 13.82 -7.39 -45.05
CA LYS A 254 14.57 -6.15 -44.81
C LYS A 254 13.70 -5.06 -44.17
N MET A 255 12.43 -4.95 -44.58
CA MET A 255 11.48 -4.02 -43.97
C MET A 255 11.21 -4.35 -42.51
N LEU A 256 11.14 -5.63 -42.13
CA LEU A 256 10.99 -6.08 -40.74
C LEU A 256 12.11 -5.52 -39.85
N SER A 257 13.37 -5.63 -40.26
CA SER A 257 14.50 -5.09 -39.49
C SER A 257 14.38 -3.58 -39.26
N THR A 258 13.87 -2.86 -40.27
CA THR A 258 13.69 -1.41 -40.19
C THR A 258 12.48 -1.05 -39.33
N HIS A 259 11.41 -1.84 -39.39
CA HIS A 259 10.21 -1.68 -38.59
C HIS A 259 10.50 -1.94 -37.11
N LEU A 260 11.12 -3.06 -36.76
CA LEU A 260 11.54 -3.38 -35.39
C LEU A 260 12.44 -2.29 -34.79
N TYR A 261 13.40 -1.77 -35.56
CA TYR A 261 14.25 -0.66 -35.12
C TYR A 261 13.49 0.64 -34.84
N LYS A 262 12.41 0.92 -35.59
CA LYS A 262 11.63 2.17 -35.49
C LYS A 262 10.51 2.10 -34.46
N GLU A 263 9.74 1.02 -34.49
CA GLU A 263 8.46 0.88 -33.79
C GLU A 263 8.56 0.06 -32.49
N CYS A 264 9.73 -0.53 -32.19
CA CYS A 264 9.95 -1.27 -30.95
C CYS A 264 11.04 -0.63 -30.06
N PRO A 265 10.87 0.61 -29.56
CA PRO A 265 11.73 1.12 -28.49
C PRO A 265 11.44 0.38 -27.17
N LEU A 266 12.45 0.28 -26.32
CA LEU A 266 12.24 -0.06 -24.92
C LEU A 266 11.81 1.22 -24.19
N VAL A 267 10.58 1.24 -23.70
CA VAL A 267 10.05 2.35 -22.90
C VAL A 267 10.37 2.09 -21.44
N LEU A 268 11.04 3.03 -20.80
CA LEU A 268 11.25 3.06 -19.35
C LEU A 268 10.68 4.35 -18.78
N TRP A 269 10.38 4.36 -17.48
CA TRP A 269 9.98 5.55 -16.76
C TRP A 269 11.08 6.01 -15.82
N LYS A 270 11.18 7.32 -15.63
CA LYS A 270 12.18 7.92 -14.75
C LYS A 270 11.54 8.99 -13.89
N SER A 271 11.82 8.94 -12.59
CA SER A 271 11.48 10.00 -11.64
C SER A 271 12.74 10.71 -11.16
N LYS A 272 12.61 12.01 -10.88
CA LYS A 272 13.67 12.83 -10.27
C LYS A 272 13.67 12.70 -8.74
N GLN A 273 12.48 12.61 -8.14
CA GLN A 273 12.25 12.53 -6.70
C GLN A 273 11.05 11.61 -6.46
N PRO A 274 11.28 10.38 -5.97
CA PRO A 274 12.56 9.75 -5.63
C PRO A 274 13.35 9.38 -6.89
N SER A 275 14.69 9.42 -6.82
CA SER A 275 15.54 9.18 -8.00
C SER A 275 15.56 7.70 -8.39
N LEU A 276 14.62 7.31 -9.26
CA LEU A 276 14.41 5.93 -9.69
C LEU A 276 14.15 5.85 -11.20
N VAL A 277 14.62 4.76 -11.79
CA VAL A 277 14.35 4.37 -13.19
C VAL A 277 13.63 3.03 -13.18
N SER A 278 12.67 2.82 -14.08
CA SER A 278 11.94 1.57 -14.20
C SER A 278 12.83 0.43 -14.70
N GLN A 279 12.48 -0.79 -14.31
CA GLN A 279 13.13 -1.98 -14.84
C GLN A 279 12.59 -2.32 -16.22
N PRO A 280 13.37 -3.03 -17.06
CA PRO A 280 12.83 -3.56 -18.30
C PRO A 280 11.72 -4.57 -18.01
N LYS A 281 10.61 -4.48 -18.75
CA LYS A 281 9.36 -5.26 -18.55
C LYS A 281 8.53 -4.90 -17.30
N GLU A 282 8.96 -3.95 -16.48
CA GLU A 282 8.10 -3.38 -15.44
C GLU A 282 6.91 -2.69 -16.12
N THR A 283 5.72 -2.85 -15.55
CA THR A 283 4.55 -2.09 -15.98
C THR A 283 4.56 -0.69 -15.37
N GLU A 284 3.81 0.25 -15.94
CA GLU A 284 3.70 1.60 -15.38
C GLU A 284 3.17 1.57 -13.93
N GLU A 285 2.21 0.67 -13.65
CA GLU A 285 1.61 0.51 -12.33
C GLU A 285 2.59 -0.03 -11.28
N GLU A 286 3.41 -1.02 -11.67
CA GLU A 286 4.48 -1.55 -10.81
C GLU A 286 5.51 -0.46 -10.48
N PHE A 287 5.92 0.31 -11.49
CA PHE A 287 6.84 1.43 -11.31
C PHE A 287 6.27 2.51 -10.38
N GLN A 288 5.00 2.91 -10.59
CA GLN A 288 4.30 3.82 -9.68
C GLN A 288 4.25 3.26 -8.25
N GLY A 289 3.98 1.97 -8.09
CA GLY A 289 3.98 1.30 -6.80
C GLY A 289 5.34 1.43 -6.09
N ARG A 290 6.43 1.22 -6.81
CA ARG A 290 7.79 1.36 -6.29
C ARG A 290 8.17 2.81 -5.97
N LEU A 291 7.74 3.78 -6.78
CA LEU A 291 7.90 5.21 -6.47
C LEU A 291 7.18 5.57 -5.16
N ARG A 292 5.93 5.14 -4.97
CA ARG A 292 5.17 5.39 -3.73
C ARG A 292 5.83 4.77 -2.52
N GLN A 293 6.40 3.57 -2.67
CA GLN A 293 7.14 2.94 -1.58
C GLN A 293 8.39 3.74 -1.22
N ALA A 294 9.20 4.14 -2.21
CA ALA A 294 10.40 4.93 -1.96
C ALA A 294 10.08 6.29 -1.31
N LEU A 295 9.00 6.97 -1.72
CA LEU A 295 8.55 8.20 -1.05
C LEU A 295 8.16 7.97 0.42
N ARG A 296 7.51 6.84 0.74
CA ARG A 296 7.17 6.50 2.13
C ARG A 296 8.43 6.26 2.96
N GLU A 297 9.42 5.57 2.39
CA GLU A 297 10.70 5.35 3.04
C GLU A 297 11.45 6.67 3.29
N GLU A 298 11.50 7.59 2.31
CA GLU A 298 12.06 8.93 2.49
C GLU A 298 11.33 9.74 3.57
N ARG A 299 9.99 9.70 3.58
CA ARG A 299 9.16 10.32 4.62
C ARG A 299 9.46 9.76 6.00
N ASP A 300 9.51 8.44 6.12
CA ASP A 300 9.73 7.76 7.40
C ASP A 300 11.12 8.08 7.96
N LEU A 301 12.13 8.12 7.09
CA LEU A 301 13.48 8.58 7.45
C LEU A 301 13.52 10.05 7.86
N ALA A 302 12.77 10.93 7.19
CA ALA A 302 12.67 12.34 7.57
C ALA A 302 12.02 12.52 8.94
N MET A 303 10.92 11.80 9.20
CA MET A 303 10.25 11.80 10.51
C MET A 303 11.13 11.23 11.63
N GLU A 304 11.88 10.16 11.36
CA GLU A 304 12.80 9.54 12.34
C GLU A 304 13.94 10.51 12.70
N LYS A 305 14.59 11.12 11.69
CA LYS A 305 15.61 12.15 11.91
C LYS A 305 15.07 13.31 12.75
N LEU A 306 13.83 13.73 12.51
CA LEU A 306 13.20 14.79 13.30
C LEU A 306 12.99 14.35 14.75
N ARG A 307 12.47 13.13 14.97
CA ARG A 307 12.31 12.56 16.31
C ARG A 307 13.63 12.48 17.07
N ASP A 308 14.72 12.06 16.43
CA ASP A 308 16.05 11.98 17.06
C ASP A 308 16.58 13.36 17.49
N GLN A 309 16.38 14.38 16.65
CA GLN A 309 16.74 15.76 16.97
C GLN A 309 15.96 16.27 18.18
N TYR A 310 14.66 16.01 18.24
CA TYR A 310 13.81 16.44 19.36
C TYR A 310 14.04 15.60 20.62
N ALA A 311 14.30 14.30 20.53
CA ALA A 311 14.66 13.46 21.68
C ALA A 311 15.93 13.98 22.38
N THR A 312 16.91 14.45 21.60
CA THR A 312 18.12 15.08 22.13
C THR A 312 17.84 16.42 22.83
N LYS A 313 16.84 17.17 22.37
CA LYS A 313 16.42 18.43 23.01
C LYS A 313 15.59 18.17 24.28
N SER A 314 14.63 17.26 24.23
CA SER A 314 13.76 16.89 25.34
C SER A 314 14.55 16.32 26.51
N SER A 315 15.48 15.39 26.27
CA SER A 315 16.34 14.82 27.31
C SER A 315 17.12 15.89 28.09
N ARG A 316 17.63 16.93 27.41
CA ARG A 316 18.32 18.06 28.07
C ARG A 316 17.38 18.88 28.97
N ILE A 317 16.11 19.01 28.62
CA ILE A 317 15.12 19.71 29.44
C ILE A 317 14.69 18.81 30.61
N GLU A 318 14.46 17.52 30.37
CA GLU A 318 14.14 16.53 31.40
C GLU A 318 15.23 16.44 32.48
N ASP A 319 16.50 16.38 32.08
CA ASP A 319 17.64 16.39 33.02
C ASP A 319 17.65 17.66 33.90
N ARG A 320 17.27 18.81 33.32
CA ARG A 320 17.13 20.08 34.05
C ARG A 320 15.94 20.07 35.00
N ILE A 321 14.81 19.48 34.59
CA ILE A 321 13.62 19.30 35.44
C ILE A 321 13.99 18.43 36.64
N GLN A 322 14.63 17.28 36.42
CA GLN A 322 15.07 16.40 37.50
C GLN A 322 16.01 17.12 38.47
N SER A 323 16.98 17.87 37.94
CA SER A 323 17.90 18.67 38.75
C SER A 323 17.20 19.77 39.56
N ALA A 324 16.20 20.43 38.97
CA ALA A 324 15.42 21.47 39.63
C ALA A 324 14.51 20.87 40.72
N GLN A 325 13.83 19.75 40.45
CA GLN A 325 13.02 19.01 41.42
C GLN A 325 13.85 18.52 42.61
N ALA A 326 15.06 17.99 42.36
CA ALA A 326 15.97 17.58 43.43
C ALA A 326 16.37 18.77 44.32
N ARG A 327 16.47 19.98 43.76
CA ARG A 327 16.73 21.21 44.52
C ARG A 327 15.54 21.64 45.36
N VAL A 328 14.32 21.61 44.81
CA VAL A 328 13.08 21.86 45.57
C VAL A 328 13.00 20.92 46.77
N ALA A 329 13.14 19.62 46.56
CA ALA A 329 13.10 18.62 47.62
C ALA A 329 14.16 18.88 48.72
N LYS A 330 15.36 19.32 48.32
CA LYS A 330 16.42 19.70 49.26
C LYS A 330 16.02 20.93 50.09
N GLU A 331 15.53 21.98 49.45
CA GLU A 331 15.12 23.23 50.11
C GLU A 331 13.91 23.01 51.05
N GLU A 332 12.93 22.20 50.63
CA GLU A 332 11.82 21.76 51.48
C GLU A 332 12.31 20.99 52.72
N SER A 333 13.25 20.05 52.54
CA SER A 333 13.79 19.27 53.66
C SER A 333 14.52 20.16 54.68
N GLN A 334 15.24 21.18 54.22
CA GLN A 334 15.95 22.14 55.08
C GLN A 334 14.95 23.00 55.85
N TYR A 335 13.89 23.46 55.18
CA TYR A 335 12.81 24.20 55.80
C TYR A 335 12.10 23.38 56.89
N GLN A 336 11.78 22.11 56.64
CA GLN A 336 11.16 21.23 57.63
C GLN A 336 12.07 20.93 58.84
N ASN A 337 13.34 20.64 58.60
CA ASN A 337 14.32 20.39 59.67
C ASN A 337 14.51 21.62 60.57
N GLN A 338 14.54 22.82 59.97
CA GLN A 338 14.66 24.06 60.73
C GLN A 338 13.38 24.41 61.47
N ARG A 339 12.21 24.05 60.93
CA ARG A 339 10.92 24.15 61.61
C ARG A 339 10.85 23.22 62.83
N LEU A 340 11.38 21.99 62.75
CA LEU A 340 11.51 21.07 63.89
C LEU A 340 12.45 21.63 64.97
N GLN A 341 13.59 22.20 64.59
CA GLN A 341 14.50 22.86 65.55
C GLN A 341 13.88 24.11 66.19
N THR A 342 13.08 24.87 65.44
CA THR A 342 12.38 26.06 65.95
C THR A 342 11.21 25.67 66.88
N ALA A 343 10.51 24.57 66.59
CA ALA A 343 9.44 24.02 67.42
C ALA A 343 9.95 23.50 68.78
N ILE A 344 11.19 23.01 68.85
CA ILE A 344 11.84 22.59 70.11
C ILE A 344 12.17 23.81 71.00
N SER A 345 12.40 24.99 70.42
CA SER A 345 12.66 26.23 71.19
C SER A 345 11.41 26.97 71.69
N PHE A 346 10.22 26.57 71.24
CA PHE A 346 8.92 27.10 71.73
C PHE A 346 8.20 26.12 72.69
N GLY A 347 8.72 24.90 72.85
CA GLY A 347 8.13 23.83 73.67
C GLY A 347 8.57 23.81 75.14
N SER A 348 9.15 24.87 75.70
CA SER A 348 9.57 24.91 77.11
C SER A 348 9.08 26.12 77.90
N THR A 349 8.21 26.97 77.34
CA THR A 349 7.82 28.25 77.99
C THR A 349 6.34 28.39 78.31
N LEU A 350 5.55 27.32 78.18
CA LEU A 350 4.14 27.30 78.62
C LEU A 350 3.82 26.17 79.62
N MET A 351 4.80 25.77 80.43
CA MET A 351 4.57 24.79 81.51
C MET A 351 5.28 25.19 82.82
N GLY A 352 5.17 26.45 83.25
CA GLY A 352 5.82 26.91 84.48
C GLY A 352 5.18 28.10 85.21
N ALA A 353 4.03 28.62 84.78
CA ALA A 353 3.44 29.84 85.35
C ALA A 353 2.17 29.63 86.20
N LEU A 354 1.93 28.42 86.73
CA LEU A 354 0.76 28.13 87.59
C LEU A 354 1.05 27.55 88.98
N PHE A 355 2.30 27.57 89.46
CA PHE A 355 2.58 27.32 90.88
C PHE A 355 3.70 28.24 91.38
N GLY A 356 3.30 29.40 91.90
CA GLY A 356 4.21 30.27 92.63
C GLY A 356 4.65 29.65 93.94
N ARG A 357 5.94 29.82 94.29
CA ARG A 357 6.43 30.43 95.55
C ARG A 357 7.90 30.10 95.80
N LYS A 358 8.79 31.03 95.44
CA LYS A 358 9.76 31.66 96.36
C LYS A 358 10.58 32.72 95.62
N LEU A 359 10.56 33.93 96.17
CA LEU A 359 11.47 35.02 95.86
C LEU A 359 12.90 34.67 96.31
N THR A 360 13.85 35.36 95.66
CA THR A 360 15.27 35.59 96.01
C THR A 360 16.31 34.70 95.33
N SER A 361 16.92 35.23 94.26
CA SER A 361 18.38 35.27 94.11
C SER A 361 18.76 36.26 93.00
N ARG A 362 19.50 37.31 93.38
CA ARG A 362 20.18 38.24 92.47
C ARG A 362 21.45 37.56 91.96
N THR A 363 21.44 36.94 90.79
CA THR A 363 22.65 36.88 89.95
C THR A 363 22.28 36.54 88.51
N ASN A 364 22.89 37.28 87.58
CA ASN A 364 22.91 37.07 86.12
C ASN A 364 21.78 37.72 85.29
N ILE A 365 21.65 39.04 85.47
CA ILE A 365 21.31 39.95 84.37
C ILE A 365 22.53 39.99 83.44
N GLY A 366 22.42 39.34 82.29
CA GLY A 366 23.50 39.37 81.30
C GLY A 366 23.29 38.34 80.21
N LYS A 367 22.20 38.44 79.44
CA LYS A 367 21.95 37.70 78.17
C LYS A 367 20.64 38.13 77.48
N ALA A 368 20.34 39.43 77.43
CA ALA A 368 19.14 39.96 76.76
C ALA A 368 19.50 40.72 75.47
N ALA A 369 20.24 40.09 74.55
CA ALA A 369 20.65 40.73 73.29
C ALA A 369 20.59 39.83 72.03
N THR A 370 19.83 38.72 72.04
CA THR A 370 19.87 37.78 70.90
C THR A 370 18.50 37.20 70.52
N ALA A 371 17.45 38.01 70.53
CA ALA A 371 16.10 37.56 70.19
C ALA A 371 15.35 38.41 69.14
N ILE A 372 16.05 39.22 68.32
CA ILE A 372 15.40 40.10 67.32
C ILE A 372 15.77 39.77 65.85
N ARG A 373 16.69 38.83 65.56
CA ARG A 373 17.06 38.48 64.16
C ARG A 373 16.37 37.25 63.56
N GLY A 374 15.43 36.62 64.27
CA GLY A 374 14.85 35.32 63.87
C GLY A 374 13.66 35.37 62.89
N ILE A 375 13.05 36.54 62.70
CA ILE A 375 11.76 36.64 61.98
C ILE A 375 11.93 36.90 60.47
N GLY A 376 13.08 37.42 60.01
CA GLY A 376 13.34 37.67 58.58
C GLY A 376 13.72 36.42 57.77
N ARG A 377 14.47 35.48 58.36
CA ARG A 377 15.03 34.32 57.62
C ARG A 377 13.99 33.29 57.18
N THR A 378 12.83 33.23 57.84
CA THR A 378 11.77 32.27 57.48
C THR A 378 10.92 32.74 56.30
N ALA A 379 10.86 34.04 56.03
CA ALA A 379 10.24 34.59 54.82
C ALA A 379 11.16 34.37 53.60
N ASP A 380 12.46 34.62 53.76
CA ASP A 380 13.47 34.41 52.72
C ASP A 380 13.50 32.94 52.24
N GLN A 381 13.44 31.97 53.17
CA GLN A 381 13.46 30.53 52.85
C GLN A 381 12.20 30.04 52.13
N ARG A 382 11.03 30.64 52.39
CA ARG A 382 9.79 30.30 51.68
C ARG A 382 9.84 30.84 50.24
N GLY A 383 10.41 32.03 50.04
CA GLY A 383 10.65 32.59 48.71
C GLY A 383 11.77 31.89 47.92
N ASP A 384 12.66 31.13 48.55
CA ASP A 384 13.60 30.25 47.86
C ASP A 384 12.88 29.04 47.25
N ILE A 385 12.02 28.36 48.03
CA ILE A 385 11.21 27.21 47.58
C ILE A 385 10.30 27.65 46.41
N GLU A 386 9.59 28.77 46.56
CA GLU A 386 8.68 29.29 45.54
C GLU A 386 9.39 29.58 44.20
N ARG A 387 10.58 30.17 44.24
CA ARG A 387 11.40 30.38 43.02
C ARG A 387 11.91 29.08 42.41
N ALA A 388 12.20 28.07 43.23
CA ALA A 388 12.62 26.77 42.75
C ALA A 388 11.46 26.00 42.10
N GLU A 389 10.24 26.12 42.65
CA GLU A 389 9.00 25.59 42.07
C GLU A 389 8.65 26.28 40.74
N GLU A 390 8.68 27.62 40.68
CA GLU A 390 8.51 28.38 39.42
C GLU A 390 9.48 27.91 38.34
N LYS A 391 10.73 27.60 38.71
CA LYS A 391 11.72 27.09 37.76
C LYS A 391 11.38 25.69 37.24
N VAL A 392 10.79 24.83 38.06
CA VAL A 392 10.29 23.51 37.59
C VAL A 392 9.11 23.72 36.64
N GLU A 393 8.19 24.62 36.97
CA GLU A 393 7.02 24.91 36.15
C GLU A 393 7.42 25.49 34.77
N THR A 394 8.39 26.41 34.73
CA THR A 394 8.89 26.96 33.46
C THR A 394 9.55 25.88 32.60
N LEU A 395 10.41 25.02 33.16
CA LEU A 395 11.01 23.93 32.40
C LEU A 395 9.98 22.89 31.91
N GLN A 396 8.92 22.63 32.68
CA GLN A 396 7.82 21.78 32.25
C GLN A 396 7.00 22.42 31.12
N ALA A 397 6.82 23.75 31.15
CA ALA A 397 6.19 24.48 30.05
C ALA A 397 7.05 24.41 28.78
N ASP A 398 8.36 24.61 28.89
CA ASP A 398 9.31 24.49 27.78
C ASP A 398 9.27 23.09 27.15
N LEU A 399 9.18 22.03 27.96
CA LEU A 399 9.05 20.66 27.46
C LEU A 399 7.76 20.45 26.68
N ARG A 400 6.62 20.95 27.19
CA ARG A 400 5.33 20.86 26.49
C ARG A 400 5.34 21.63 25.18
N GLU A 401 5.95 22.81 25.14
CA GLU A 401 6.08 23.60 23.92
C GLU A 401 6.94 22.85 22.88
N LEU A 402 8.05 22.27 23.31
CA LEU A 402 8.92 21.47 22.45
C LEU A 402 8.20 20.23 21.87
N GLU A 403 7.37 19.55 22.67
CA GLU A 403 6.53 18.44 22.22
C GLU A 403 5.48 18.89 21.19
N GLN A 404 4.86 20.07 21.38
CA GLN A 404 3.91 20.63 20.42
C GLN A 404 4.59 21.03 19.10
N GLN A 405 5.80 21.59 19.15
CA GLN A 405 6.60 21.89 17.97
C GLN A 405 6.92 20.61 17.18
N LEU A 406 7.35 19.54 17.85
CA LEU A 406 7.59 18.24 17.21
C LEU A 406 6.31 17.72 16.53
N GLN A 407 5.16 17.77 17.19
CA GLN A 407 3.90 17.32 16.61
C GLN A 407 3.53 18.13 15.35
N THR A 408 3.75 19.44 15.39
CA THR A 408 3.45 20.34 14.26
C THR A 408 4.38 20.04 13.08
N GLU A 409 5.69 19.96 13.29
CA GLU A 409 6.65 19.68 12.24
C GLU A 409 6.47 18.26 11.65
N LEU A 410 6.10 17.27 12.46
CA LEU A 410 5.75 15.92 11.96
C LEU A 410 4.50 15.94 11.06
N LEU A 411 3.51 16.79 11.36
CA LEU A 411 2.32 16.95 10.52
C LEU A 411 2.66 17.68 9.21
N GLU A 412 3.56 18.68 9.25
CA GLU A 412 4.04 19.36 8.06
C GLU A 412 4.76 18.40 7.11
N ILE A 413 5.70 17.59 7.63
CA ILE A 413 6.36 16.53 6.85
C ILE A 413 5.31 15.58 6.27
N ARG A 414 4.31 15.15 7.04
CA ARG A 414 3.27 14.27 6.51
C ARG A 414 2.51 14.92 5.35
N ARG A 415 2.12 16.19 5.50
CA ARG A 415 1.36 16.92 4.49
C ARG A 415 2.16 17.11 3.20
N GLU A 416 3.43 17.51 3.29
CA GLU A 416 4.30 17.68 2.12
C GLU A 416 4.36 16.41 1.27
N PHE A 417 4.45 15.23 1.90
CA PHE A 417 4.49 13.95 1.19
C PHE A 417 3.12 13.46 0.72
N GLU A 418 2.01 13.86 1.36
CA GLU A 418 0.65 13.53 0.92
C GLU A 418 0.20 14.40 -0.26
N GLU A 419 0.64 15.65 -0.33
CA GLU A 419 0.38 16.60 -1.42
C GLU A 419 1.34 16.42 -2.61
N SER A 420 2.40 15.63 -2.44
CA SER A 420 3.36 15.34 -3.52
C SER A 420 2.73 14.45 -4.59
N GLU A 421 2.49 15.02 -5.77
CA GLU A 421 2.15 14.24 -6.96
C GLU A 421 3.36 13.44 -7.46
N LEU A 422 3.10 12.26 -8.01
CA LEU A 422 4.16 11.43 -8.59
C LEU A 422 4.62 12.02 -9.91
N GLU A 423 5.74 12.74 -9.91
CA GLU A 423 6.37 13.24 -11.12
C GLU A 423 7.31 12.19 -11.73
N TYR A 424 6.97 11.70 -12.92
CA TYR A 424 7.83 10.82 -13.71
C TYR A 424 7.62 11.05 -15.21
N GLU A 425 8.67 10.77 -16.00
CA GLU A 425 8.71 10.98 -17.44
C GLU A 425 8.99 9.65 -18.14
N SER A 426 8.43 9.43 -19.34
CA SER A 426 8.77 8.29 -20.18
C SER A 426 10.05 8.56 -20.98
N GLN A 427 10.91 7.56 -21.06
CA GLN A 427 12.16 7.58 -21.79
C GLN A 427 12.22 6.39 -22.74
N GLU A 428 12.29 6.67 -24.03
CA GLU A 428 12.50 5.65 -25.06
C GLU A 428 13.98 5.35 -25.25
N ILE A 429 14.33 4.07 -25.20
CA ILE A 429 15.67 3.56 -25.52
C ILE A 429 15.56 2.73 -26.79
N ARG A 430 16.27 3.16 -27.83
CA ARG A 430 16.29 2.45 -29.12
C ARG A 430 17.50 1.53 -29.19
N THR A 431 17.29 0.35 -29.76
CA THR A 431 18.38 -0.54 -30.14
C THR A 431 19.20 0.07 -31.28
N LYS A 432 20.45 -0.37 -31.47
CA LYS A 432 21.22 -0.07 -32.67
C LYS A 432 20.90 -1.09 -33.75
N LYS A 433 20.99 -0.70 -35.03
CA LYS A 433 20.79 -1.65 -36.14
C LYS A 433 21.79 -2.81 -36.14
N THR A 434 22.98 -2.63 -35.57
CA THR A 434 24.00 -3.68 -35.43
C THR A 434 23.64 -4.72 -34.38
N ASP A 435 22.77 -4.35 -33.43
CA ASP A 435 22.44 -5.16 -32.25
C ASP A 435 21.00 -5.72 -32.39
N LEU A 436 20.57 -5.89 -33.65
CA LEU A 436 19.28 -6.45 -34.07
C LEU A 436 19.52 -7.63 -35.01
N THR A 437 18.91 -8.77 -34.69
CA THR A 437 18.91 -9.96 -35.55
C THR A 437 17.49 -10.37 -35.91
N ILE A 438 17.29 -10.88 -37.13
CA ILE A 438 16.05 -11.58 -37.50
C ILE A 438 16.35 -13.07 -37.39
N ASP A 439 15.80 -13.69 -36.36
CA ASP A 439 16.07 -15.10 -36.04
C ASP A 439 15.20 -16.03 -36.90
N ARG A 440 13.95 -15.63 -37.14
CA ARG A 440 12.99 -16.41 -37.95
C ARG A 440 12.13 -15.50 -38.82
N TYR A 441 11.77 -16.03 -39.98
CA TYR A 441 10.90 -15.38 -40.94
C TYR A 441 10.16 -16.47 -41.71
N TYR A 442 8.83 -16.51 -41.60
CA TYR A 442 8.00 -17.52 -42.24
C TYR A 442 6.76 -16.87 -42.86
N LEU A 443 6.27 -17.47 -43.95
CA LEU A 443 4.84 -17.37 -44.28
C LEU A 443 4.11 -18.33 -43.33
N VAL A 444 3.13 -17.83 -42.58
CA VAL A 444 2.35 -18.64 -41.66
C VAL A 444 0.89 -18.68 -42.06
N TRP A 445 0.23 -19.76 -41.63
CA TRP A 445 -1.16 -20.10 -41.91
C TRP A 445 -1.95 -20.26 -40.63
#